data_AF-A0A5A7ZYS5-F1
#
_entry.id   AF-A0A5A7ZYS5-F1
#
_cell.length_a   1.000
_cell.length_b   1.000
_cell.length_c   1.000
_cell.angle_alpha   90.00
_cell.angle_beta   90.00
_cell.angle_gamma   90.00
#
_symmetry.space_group_name_H-M   'P 1'
#
loop_
_entity.id
_entity.type
_entity.pdbx_description
1 polymer ?
#
loop_
_entity_poly.entity_id
_entity_poly.type
_entity_poly.pdbx_seq_one_letter_code
_entity_poly.pdbx_strand_id
1 'polypeptide(L)' 'MSDVPDQKRKTIADSVLARLSTFALGVGLYEGIARSIVEKAVADIPEASVEQIATAARMMMLFVSG' A
#
# COMPACT_ATOMS: atom_id res chain seq x y z
N MET A 1 -22.71 -11.87 -5.83
CA MET A 1 -22.64 -10.50 -5.26
C MET A 1 -21.28 -9.93 -5.66
N SER A 2 -21.18 -8.65 -5.96
CA SER A 2 -20.08 -8.06 -6.73
C SER A 2 -18.72 -8.07 -6.00
N ASP A 3 -17.98 -9.18 -6.08
CA ASP A 3 -16.62 -9.37 -5.50
C ASP A 3 -15.50 -8.70 -6.31
N VAL A 4 -15.82 -8.16 -7.49
CA VAL A 4 -14.83 -7.64 -8.45
C VAL A 4 -14.05 -6.41 -7.92
N PRO A 5 -14.68 -5.41 -7.26
CA PRO A 5 -13.96 -4.25 -6.73
C PRO A 5 -12.98 -4.62 -5.60
N ASP A 6 -13.37 -5.54 -4.72
CA ASP A 6 -12.53 -6.00 -3.61
C ASP A 6 -11.33 -6.81 -4.09
N GLN A 7 -11.55 -7.71 -5.07
CA GLN A 7 -10.46 -8.47 -5.66
C GLN A 7 -9.45 -7.59 -6.40
N LYS A 8 -9.92 -6.55 -7.10
CA LYS A 8 -9.07 -5.56 -7.78
C LYS A 8 -8.23 -4.79 -6.75
N ARG A 9 -8.84 -4.28 -5.68
CA ARG A 9 -8.14 -3.56 -4.61
C ARG A 9 -7.06 -4.43 -3.95
N LYS A 10 -7.38 -5.68 -3.65
CA LYS A 10 -6.42 -6.64 -3.08
C LYS A 10 -5.22 -6.86 -4.00
N THR A 11 -5.47 -7.07 -5.29
CA THR A 11 -4.40 -7.25 -6.30
C THR A 11 -3.48 -6.02 -6.38
N ILE A 12 -4.06 -4.82 -6.32
CA ILE A 12 -3.29 -3.57 -6.32
C ILE A 12 -2.47 -3.47 -5.03
N ALA A 13 -3.06 -3.73 -3.87
CA ALA A 13 -2.38 -3.70 -2.58
C ALA A 13 -1.19 -4.68 -2.54
N ASP A 14 -1.37 -5.92 -2.99
CA ASP A 14 -0.31 -6.92 -3.05
C ASP A 14 0.85 -6.47 -3.96
N SER A 15 0.53 -5.90 -5.13
CA SER A 15 1.52 -5.36 -6.08
C SER A 15 2.31 -4.19 -5.48
N VAL A 16 1.64 -3.27 -4.79
CA VAL A 16 2.29 -2.12 -4.14
C VAL A 16 3.14 -2.59 -2.95
N LEU A 17 2.63 -3.50 -2.13
CA LEU A 17 3.36 -4.05 -0.99
C LEU A 17 4.65 -4.76 -1.42
N ALA A 18 4.59 -5.57 -2.48
CA ALA A 18 5.77 -6.22 -3.04
C ALA A 18 6.85 -5.19 -3.44
N ARG A 19 6.45 -4.09 -4.09
CA ARG A 19 7.35 -3.00 -4.51
C ARG A 19 7.96 -2.24 -3.33
N LEU A 20 7.21 -2.07 -2.24
CA LEU A 20 7.64 -1.28 -1.08
C LEU A 20 8.26 -2.11 0.04
N SER A 21 8.29 -3.43 -0.06
CA SER A 21 8.79 -4.35 0.98
C SER A 21 10.20 -3.99 1.49
N THR A 22 11.18 -3.85 0.59
CA THR A 22 12.55 -3.45 0.96
C THR A 22 12.60 -2.04 1.57
N PHE A 23 11.78 -1.12 1.06
CA PHE A 23 11.71 0.24 1.58
C PHE A 23 11.15 0.25 3.01
N ALA A 24 10.04 -0.45 3.24
CA ALA A 24 9.41 -0.59 4.55
C ALA A 24 10.39 -1.14 5.59
N LEU A 25 11.13 -2.20 5.24
CA LEU A 25 12.19 -2.73 6.12
C LEU A 25 13.29 -1.71 6.38
N GLY A 26 13.72 -0.96 5.35
CA GLY A 26 14.71 0.09 5.48
C GLY A 26 14.30 1.25 6.40
N VAL A 27 13.00 1.47 6.59
CA VAL A 27 12.45 2.45 7.53
C VAL A 27 11.91 1.81 8.82
N GLY A 28 12.26 0.56 9.10
CA GLY A 28 11.93 -0.12 10.37
C GLY A 28 10.49 -0.61 10.49
N LEU A 29 9.74 -0.66 9.39
CA LEU A 29 8.36 -1.15 9.38
C LEU A 29 8.32 -2.65 9.02
N TYR A 30 7.72 -3.45 9.89
CA TYR A 30 7.45 -4.85 9.61
C TYR A 30 6.25 -5.01 8.64
N GLU A 31 6.15 -6.19 8.01
CA GLU A 31 5.18 -6.47 6.94
C GLU A 31 3.74 -6.11 7.31
N GLY A 32 3.31 -6.39 8.54
CA GLY A 32 1.97 -6.05 9.03
C GLY A 32 1.65 -4.55 8.94
N ILE A 33 2.54 -3.68 9.41
CA ILE A 33 2.35 -2.22 9.31
C ILE A 33 2.40 -1.79 7.85
N ALA A 34 3.36 -2.31 7.08
CA ALA A 34 3.50 -1.97 5.67
C ALA A 34 2.23 -2.33 4.88
N ARG A 35 1.65 -3.51 5.13
CA ARG A 35 0.38 -3.95 4.53
C ARG A 35 -0.76 -3.01 4.90
N SER A 36 -0.94 -2.68 6.19
CA SER A 36 -2.01 -1.78 6.63
C SER A 36 -1.91 -0.39 5.99
N ILE A 37 -0.68 0.13 5.82
CA ILE A 37 -0.45 1.42 5.13
C ILE A 37 -0.83 1.33 3.65
N VAL A 38 -0.43 0.25 2.97
CA VAL A 38 -0.74 0.06 1.55
C VAL A 38 -2.24 -0.11 1.32
N GLU A 39 -2.92 -0.91 2.14
CA GLU A 39 -4.37 -1.09 2.08
C GLU A 39 -5.10 0.23 2.30
N LYS A 40 -4.63 1.05 3.25
CA LYS A 40 -5.14 2.40 3.46
C LYS A 40 -4.95 3.30 2.25
N ALA A 41 -3.76 3.30 1.64
CA ALA A 41 -3.50 4.10 0.44
C ALA A 41 -4.43 3.69 -0.73
N VAL A 42 -4.70 2.39 -0.91
CA VAL A 42 -5.65 1.90 -1.93
C VAL A 42 -7.08 2.35 -1.62
N ALA A 43 -7.49 2.37 -0.34
CA ALA A 43 -8.82 2.79 0.08
C ALA A 43 -9.02 4.31 -0.05
N ASP A 44 -7.99 5.11 0.22
CA ASP A 44 -8.04 6.57 0.19
C ASP A 44 -8.08 7.13 -1.25
N ILE A 45 -7.41 6.47 -2.20
CA ILE A 45 -7.32 6.90 -3.62
C ILE A 45 -7.60 5.73 -4.59
N PRO A 46 -8.82 5.15 -4.60
CA PRO A 46 -9.13 3.90 -5.31
C PRO A 46 -9.07 4.01 -6.84
N GLU A 47 -9.20 5.21 -7.39
CA GLU A 47 -9.14 5.49 -8.84
C GLU A 47 -7.74 5.90 -9.32
N ALA A 48 -6.76 5.97 -8.40
CA ALA A 48 -5.39 6.34 -8.73
C ALA A 48 -4.62 5.18 -9.38
N SER A 49 -3.57 5.52 -10.12
CA SER A 49 -2.66 4.52 -10.68
C SER A 49 -1.89 3.79 -9.58
N VAL A 50 -1.39 2.59 -9.88
CA VAL A 50 -0.53 1.82 -8.95
C VAL A 50 0.69 2.64 -8.51
N GLU A 51 1.22 3.50 -9.38
CA GLU A 51 2.37 4.36 -9.07
C GLU A 51 2.01 5.49 -8.10
N GLN A 52 0.84 6.11 -8.28
CA GLN A 52 0.33 7.12 -7.35
C GLN A 52 0.04 6.50 -5.97
N ILE A 53 -0.55 5.30 -5.93
CA ILE A 53 -0.78 4.55 -4.69
C ILE A 53 0.53 4.20 -4.01
N ALA A 54 1.53 3.71 -4.76
CA ALA A 54 2.85 3.41 -4.21
C ALA A 54 3.54 4.66 -3.64
N THR A 55 3.39 5.80 -4.32
CA THR A 55 3.94 7.08 -3.83
C THR A 55 3.26 7.51 -2.53
N ALA A 56 1.93 7.46 -2.47
CA ALA A 56 1.18 7.77 -1.26
C ALA A 56 1.55 6.84 -0.09
N ALA A 57 1.57 5.53 -0.32
CA ALA A 57 1.96 4.54 0.69
C ALA A 57 3.39 4.77 1.19
N ARG A 58 4.33 5.11 0.30
CA ARG A 58 5.72 5.43 0.68
C ARG A 58 5.80 6.66 1.59
N MET A 59 5.05 7.71 1.29
CA MET A 59 4.99 8.91 2.14
C MET A 59 4.38 8.61 3.51
N MET A 60 3.32 7.79 3.55
CA MET A 60 2.72 7.33 4.80
C MET A 60 3.70 6.48 5.63
N MET A 61 4.48 5.59 5.00
CA MET A 61 5.52 4.82 5.67
C MET A 61 6.57 5.72 6.34
N LEU A 62 7.05 6.75 5.64
CA LEU A 62 7.98 7.73 6.20
C LEU A 62 7.40 8.44 7.43
N PHE A 63 6.13 8.83 7.35
CA PHE A 63 5.43 9.49 8.46
C PHE A 63 5.26 8.58 9.68
N VAL A 64 5.01 7.29 9.48
CA VAL A 64 4.83 6.31 10.56
C VAL A 64 6.17 5.87 11.17
N SER A 65 7.26 5.91 10.39
CA SER A 65 8.60 5.50 10.84
C SER A 65 9.39 6.57 11.60
N GLY A 66 8.93 7.83 11.59
CA GLY A 66 9.54 8.95 12.33
C GLY A 66 8.92 9.14 13.70
#